data_AF-A0A3M1Z161-F1
#
_entry.id   AF-A0A3M1Z161-F1
#
_cell.length_a   1.000
_cell.length_b   1.000
_cell.length_c   1.000
_cell.angle_alpha   90.00
_cell.angle_beta   90.00
_cell.angle_gamma   90.00
#
_symmetry.space_group_name_H-M   'P 1'
#
loop_
_entity.id
_entity.type
_entity.pdbx_description
1 polymer ?
#
loop_
_entity_poly.entity_id
_entity_poly.type
_entity_poly.pdbx_seq_one_letter_code
_entity_poly.pdbx_strand_id
1 'polypeptide(L)'
;ADGRCATVPVQQLQQVEEAADAPLFSTQCPLADKDEVVAVLSLPPGTTGGYLFLTTEQGQVKRIRAEDLPGMKSDAFVVMKVSKDDRLGWVSYTTGGDEILLFTAQGQAIRFKEDDVRPTGLPAGGMRGIKLLGQRDRVVGALIAIPNQHVWNITDDGVAKSSPIDEYPTQGRAGQGVISMRLPAGSNELAAAAIGRLDDNVIVLTNKNKAKYMRIGLAERVPRGRKGGDYVISMRQSEQVIAVVTYQGRIEPIGEEA
;
A
#
# COMPACT_ATOMS: atom_id res chain seq x y z
N ALA A 1 -11.19 4.43 4.33
CA ALA A 1 -11.36 2.97 4.47
C ALA A 1 -12.64 2.43 3.82
N ASP A 2 -13.76 3.19 3.85
CA ASP A 2 -15.08 2.76 3.35
C ASP A 2 -15.31 2.98 1.83
N GLY A 3 -14.28 3.44 1.11
CA GLY A 3 -14.34 3.71 -0.33
C GLY A 3 -14.85 5.10 -0.71
N ARG A 4 -15.01 6.02 0.25
CA ARG A 4 -15.15 7.46 -0.02
C ARG A 4 -13.79 8.11 -0.27
N CYS A 5 -13.81 9.19 -1.05
CA CYS A 5 -12.69 10.03 -1.40
C CYS A 5 -13.11 11.49 -1.30
N ALA A 6 -12.16 12.36 -0.98
CA ALA A 6 -12.30 13.80 -1.04
C ALA A 6 -11.11 14.38 -1.80
N THR A 7 -11.33 15.51 -2.46
CA THR A 7 -10.28 16.29 -3.11
C THR A 7 -10.02 17.55 -2.32
N VAL A 8 -8.75 17.90 -2.14
CA VAL A 8 -8.34 19.14 -1.48
C VAL A 8 -7.40 19.89 -2.41
N PRO A 9 -7.74 21.13 -2.82
CA PRO A 9 -6.79 21.98 -3.52
C PRO A 9 -5.58 22.24 -2.63
N VAL A 10 -4.37 21.96 -3.12
CA VAL A 10 -3.12 22.15 -2.35
C VAL A 10 -3.01 23.57 -1.80
N GLN A 11 -3.47 24.56 -2.56
CA GLN A 11 -3.48 25.99 -2.19
C GLN A 11 -4.36 26.32 -0.98
N GLN A 12 -5.32 25.45 -0.64
CA GLN A 12 -6.22 25.62 0.51
C GLN A 12 -5.69 24.94 1.77
N LEU A 13 -4.65 24.10 1.65
CA LEU A 13 -4.03 23.49 2.82
C LEU A 13 -3.34 24.57 3.63
N GLN A 14 -3.59 24.56 4.94
CA GLN A 14 -2.91 25.46 5.85
C GLN A 14 -1.39 25.19 5.83
N GLN A 15 -0.61 26.22 5.50
CA GLN A 15 0.83 26.18 5.65
C GLN A 15 1.19 26.24 7.14
N VAL A 16 2.05 25.32 7.56
CA VAL A 16 2.61 25.24 8.91
C VAL A 16 4.11 24.98 8.82
N GLU A 17 4.87 25.48 9.79
CA GLU A 17 6.32 25.26 9.87
C GLU A 17 6.65 23.86 10.39
N GLU A 18 5.91 23.43 11.42
CA GLU A 18 6.07 22.13 12.07
C GLU A 18 4.85 21.25 11.86
N ALA A 19 5.06 19.96 11.59
CA ALA A 19 3.97 19.00 11.39
C ALA A 19 3.05 18.87 12.63
N ALA A 20 3.58 19.17 13.83
CA ALA A 20 2.81 19.16 15.07
C ALA A 20 1.73 20.26 15.14
N ASP A 21 1.90 21.34 14.37
CA ASP A 21 0.97 22.46 14.31
C ASP A 21 -0.08 22.30 13.21
N ALA A 22 0.01 21.22 12.41
CA ALA A 22 -0.89 20.96 11.31
C ALA A 22 -2.33 20.72 11.81
N PRO A 23 -3.35 21.32 11.16
CA PRO A 23 -4.73 21.04 11.51
C PRO A 23 -5.12 19.60 11.13
N LEU A 24 -6.17 19.07 11.77
CA LEU A 24 -6.71 17.76 11.40
C LEU A 24 -7.22 17.76 9.96
N PHE A 25 -7.02 16.64 9.25
CA PHE A 25 -7.42 16.50 7.84
C PHE A 25 -8.90 16.80 7.61
N SER A 26 -9.76 16.47 8.58
CA SER A 26 -11.21 16.66 8.53
C SER A 26 -11.64 18.14 8.58
N THR A 27 -10.76 19.02 9.03
CA THR A 27 -10.98 20.48 8.95
C THR A 27 -10.63 21.05 7.57
N GLN A 28 -9.91 20.26 6.76
CA GLN A 28 -9.38 20.67 5.45
C GLN A 28 -10.13 20.00 4.29
N CYS A 29 -11.05 19.05 4.56
CA CYS A 29 -11.76 18.29 3.55
C CYS A 29 -13.12 17.79 4.06
N PRO A 30 -14.05 17.38 3.17
CA PRO A 30 -15.37 16.87 3.54
C PRO A 30 -15.39 15.47 4.20
N LEU A 31 -14.24 14.93 4.62
CA LEU A 31 -14.18 13.69 5.41
C LEU A 31 -14.36 14.01 6.90
N ALA A 32 -14.98 13.09 7.65
CA ALA A 32 -15.20 13.26 9.08
C ALA A 32 -13.98 12.80 9.91
N ASP A 33 -13.83 13.30 11.14
CA ASP A 33 -12.75 12.90 12.06
C ASP A 33 -12.67 11.39 12.31
N LYS A 34 -13.82 10.72 12.27
CA LYS A 34 -13.93 9.25 12.44
C LYS A 34 -13.53 8.46 11.19
N ASP A 35 -13.37 9.13 10.05
CA ASP A 35 -13.03 8.47 8.79
C ASP A 35 -11.54 8.10 8.82
N GLU A 36 -11.25 6.83 8.51
CA GLU A 36 -9.87 6.39 8.41
C GLU A 36 -9.32 6.68 7.01
N VAL A 37 -8.32 7.56 6.95
CA VAL A 37 -7.58 7.88 5.72
C VAL A 37 -6.60 6.76 5.41
N VAL A 38 -6.73 6.17 4.21
CA VAL A 38 -5.92 5.00 3.80
C VAL A 38 -4.89 5.35 2.73
N ALA A 39 -5.07 6.46 2.03
CA ALA A 39 -4.14 6.98 1.04
C ALA A 39 -4.35 8.47 0.85
N VAL A 40 -3.27 9.18 0.55
CA VAL A 40 -3.27 10.56 0.05
C VAL A 40 -2.46 10.55 -1.24
N LEU A 41 -3.05 11.08 -2.31
CA LEU A 41 -2.39 11.15 -3.61
C LEU A 41 -2.28 12.61 -4.04
N SER A 42 -1.06 13.05 -4.32
CA SER A 42 -0.80 14.32 -4.99
C SER A 42 -0.39 14.02 -6.42
N LEU A 43 -1.12 14.58 -7.38
CA LEU A 43 -0.83 14.43 -8.81
C LEU A 43 -0.29 15.76 -9.35
N PRO A 44 0.77 15.75 -10.17
CA PRO A 44 1.27 16.97 -10.81
C PRO A 44 0.17 17.70 -11.60
N PRO A 45 0.20 19.05 -11.64
CA PRO A 45 -0.69 19.82 -12.50
C PRO A 45 -0.59 19.36 -13.96
N GLY A 46 -1.72 19.11 -14.61
CA GLY A 46 -1.76 18.68 -16.01
C GLY A 46 -1.51 17.18 -16.24
N THR A 47 -1.43 16.37 -15.17
CA THR A 47 -1.45 14.90 -15.30
C THR A 47 -2.73 14.49 -16.02
N THR A 48 -2.60 14.14 -17.31
CA THR A 48 -3.68 13.68 -18.17
C THR A 48 -3.46 12.20 -18.45
N GLY A 49 -4.47 11.38 -18.16
CA GLY A 49 -4.39 9.93 -18.28
C GLY A 49 -3.90 9.20 -17.02
N GLY A 50 -3.69 7.89 -17.17
CA GLY A 50 -3.44 6.98 -16.06
C GLY A 50 -4.70 6.59 -15.30
N TYR A 51 -4.50 5.88 -14.19
CA TYR A 51 -5.56 5.25 -13.43
C TYR A 51 -5.32 5.37 -11.93
N LEU A 52 -6.39 5.31 -11.17
CA LEU A 52 -6.32 4.90 -9.78
C LEU A 52 -6.57 3.40 -9.69
N PHE A 53 -5.65 2.69 -9.06
CA PHE A 53 -5.77 1.29 -8.72
C PHE A 53 -6.04 1.17 -7.21
N LEU A 54 -7.18 0.56 -6.87
CA LEU A 54 -7.68 0.43 -5.50
C LEU A 54 -7.66 -1.04 -5.09
N THR A 55 -7.24 -1.34 -3.87
CA THR A 55 -7.20 -2.70 -3.32
C THR A 55 -7.79 -2.77 -1.91
N THR A 56 -8.64 -3.76 -1.67
CA THR A 56 -9.23 -4.05 -0.35
C THR A 56 -8.54 -5.21 0.36
N GLU A 57 -8.75 -5.30 1.67
CA GLU A 57 -8.23 -6.38 2.51
C GLU A 57 -8.82 -7.75 2.14
N GLN A 58 -10.06 -7.82 1.67
CA GLN A 58 -10.63 -9.07 1.14
C GLN A 58 -10.18 -9.41 -0.30
N GLY A 59 -9.15 -8.72 -0.82
CA GLY A 59 -8.55 -9.03 -2.12
C GLY A 59 -9.39 -8.59 -3.31
N GLN A 60 -10.29 -7.62 -3.14
CA GLN A 60 -10.93 -6.95 -4.28
C GLN A 60 -10.02 -5.86 -4.81
N VAL A 61 -9.99 -5.72 -6.13
CA VAL A 61 -9.27 -4.67 -6.84
C VAL A 61 -10.19 -3.93 -7.79
N LYS A 62 -9.95 -2.62 -7.96
CA LYS A 62 -10.69 -1.77 -8.88
C LYS A 62 -9.74 -0.83 -9.58
N ARG A 63 -10.02 -0.55 -10.86
CA ARG A 63 -9.32 0.47 -11.63
C ARG A 63 -10.30 1.55 -12.09
N ILE A 64 -9.92 2.82 -11.96
CA ILE A 64 -10.70 4.00 -12.37
C ILE A 64 -9.79 4.86 -13.23
N ARG A 65 -10.26 5.39 -14.36
CA ARG A 65 -9.43 6.34 -15.11
C ARG A 65 -9.29 7.63 -14.32
N ALA A 66 -8.11 8.23 -14.32
CA ALA A 66 -7.91 9.49 -13.61
C ALA A 66 -8.87 10.60 -14.12
N GLU A 67 -9.19 10.58 -15.42
CA GLU A 67 -10.16 11.49 -16.06
C GLU A 67 -11.63 11.25 -15.65
N ASP A 68 -11.97 10.06 -15.13
CA ASP A 68 -13.32 9.75 -14.64
C ASP A 68 -13.56 10.33 -13.23
N LEU A 69 -12.51 10.86 -12.59
CA LEU A 69 -12.64 11.55 -11.31
C LEU A 69 -13.35 12.89 -11.50
N PRO A 70 -14.21 13.28 -10.55
CA PRO A 70 -15.13 14.41 -10.74
C PRO A 70 -14.45 15.80 -10.63
N GLY A 71 -13.12 15.87 -10.78
CA GLY A 71 -12.31 17.06 -10.54
C GLY A 71 -12.34 17.49 -9.07
N MET A 72 -12.04 18.78 -8.84
CA MET A 72 -12.10 19.38 -7.50
C MET A 72 -13.56 19.57 -7.09
N LYS A 73 -13.97 18.91 -6.00
CA LYS A 73 -15.30 19.04 -5.41
C LYS A 73 -15.24 19.43 -3.94
N SER A 74 -16.25 20.17 -3.50
CA SER A 74 -16.49 20.50 -2.09
C SER A 74 -16.97 19.31 -1.27
N ASP A 75 -17.61 18.33 -1.92
CA ASP A 75 -18.20 17.16 -1.27
C ASP A 75 -17.35 15.91 -1.50
N ALA A 76 -17.39 14.99 -0.53
CA ALA A 76 -16.84 13.66 -0.69
C ALA A 76 -17.64 12.83 -1.71
N PHE A 77 -16.99 11.92 -2.42
CA PHE A 77 -17.61 11.05 -3.40
C PHE A 77 -17.10 9.61 -3.26
N VAL A 78 -17.89 8.65 -3.75
CA VAL A 78 -17.53 7.22 -3.69
C VAL A 78 -16.60 6.89 -4.84
N VAL A 79 -15.41 6.36 -4.55
CA VAL A 79 -14.49 5.81 -5.57
C VAL A 79 -14.63 4.30 -5.70
N MET A 80 -15.07 3.63 -4.64
CA MET A 80 -15.31 2.19 -4.66
C MET A 80 -16.43 1.85 -3.68
N LYS A 81 -17.39 1.03 -4.11
CA LYS A 81 -18.34 0.45 -3.16
C LYS A 81 -17.65 -0.69 -2.40
N VAL A 82 -17.33 -0.45 -1.13
CA VAL A 82 -16.72 -1.43 -0.22
C VAL A 82 -17.81 -2.12 0.59
N SER A 83 -17.71 -3.44 0.76
CA SER A 83 -18.64 -4.23 1.59
C SER A 83 -18.46 -3.90 3.08
N LYS A 84 -19.48 -4.15 3.92
CA LYS A 84 -19.43 -3.80 5.36
C LYS A 84 -18.38 -4.59 6.15
N ASP A 85 -18.02 -5.77 5.66
CA ASP A 85 -17.04 -6.70 6.21
C ASP A 85 -15.66 -6.59 5.52
N ASP A 86 -15.53 -5.66 4.57
CA ASP A 86 -14.30 -5.39 3.83
C ASP A 86 -13.83 -3.96 4.10
N ARG A 87 -12.59 -3.69 3.71
CA ARG A 87 -11.94 -2.41 3.94
C ARG A 87 -11.01 -2.09 2.77
N LEU A 88 -11.11 -0.89 2.23
CA LEU A 88 -10.10 -0.36 1.30
C LEU A 88 -8.79 -0.15 2.08
N GLY A 89 -7.70 -0.77 1.63
CA GLY A 89 -6.40 -0.70 2.29
C GLY A 89 -5.37 0.13 1.51
N TRP A 90 -5.42 0.09 0.17
CA TRP A 90 -4.41 0.72 -0.67
C TRP A 90 -5.02 1.40 -1.89
N VAL A 91 -4.43 2.52 -2.27
CA VAL A 91 -4.71 3.23 -3.52
C VAL A 91 -3.37 3.65 -4.12
N SER A 92 -3.18 3.40 -5.41
CA SER A 92 -1.99 3.82 -6.16
C SER A 92 -2.39 4.46 -7.48
N TYR A 93 -1.62 5.44 -7.93
CA TYR A 93 -1.71 5.93 -9.31
C TYR A 93 -0.89 5.03 -10.23
N THR A 94 -1.45 4.65 -11.37
CA THR A 94 -0.82 3.76 -12.35
C THR A 94 -0.95 4.34 -13.76
N THR A 95 -0.09 3.89 -14.67
CA THR A 95 0.10 4.46 -16.02
C THR A 95 -0.66 3.70 -17.12
N GLY A 96 -1.18 2.51 -16.82
CA GLY A 96 -1.82 1.59 -17.76
C GLY A 96 -0.98 0.37 -18.11
N GLY A 97 0.35 0.45 -17.93
CA GLY A 97 1.30 -0.63 -18.20
C GLY A 97 1.93 -1.24 -16.94
N ASP A 98 1.47 -0.84 -15.76
CA ASP A 98 2.05 -1.28 -14.50
C ASP A 98 1.62 -2.71 -14.14
N GLU A 99 2.45 -3.38 -13.35
CA GLU A 99 2.09 -4.64 -12.71
C GLU A 99 1.87 -4.43 -11.21
N ILE A 100 0.86 -5.09 -10.67
CA ILE A 100 0.46 -4.98 -9.27
C ILE A 100 0.89 -6.26 -8.54
N LEU A 101 1.61 -6.09 -7.43
CA LEU A 101 1.88 -7.14 -6.45
C LEU A 101 0.96 -6.99 -5.24
N LEU A 102 0.19 -8.03 -4.96
CA LEU A 102 -0.57 -8.15 -3.71
C LEU A 102 0.08 -9.19 -2.82
N PHE A 103 0.09 -8.96 -1.51
CA PHE A 103 0.61 -9.86 -0.48
C PHE A 103 -0.48 -10.19 0.52
N THR A 104 -0.51 -11.42 1.03
CA THR A 104 -1.49 -11.84 2.04
C THR A 104 -0.86 -12.15 3.38
N ALA A 105 -1.66 -12.09 4.45
CA ALA A 105 -1.26 -12.41 5.81
C ALA A 105 -0.72 -13.85 5.95
N GLN A 106 -1.20 -14.78 5.11
CA GLN A 106 -0.66 -16.14 5.04
C GLN A 106 0.60 -16.29 4.16
N GLY A 107 1.24 -15.17 3.81
CA GLY A 107 2.51 -15.17 3.10
C GLY A 107 2.38 -15.54 1.62
N GLN A 108 1.20 -15.43 1.01
CA GLN A 108 1.06 -15.52 -0.45
C GLN A 108 1.35 -14.17 -1.11
N ALA A 109 1.71 -14.21 -2.39
CA ALA A 109 1.79 -13.04 -3.24
C ALA A 109 1.31 -13.33 -4.66
N ILE A 110 0.61 -12.39 -5.28
CA ILE A 110 0.23 -12.47 -6.71
C ILE A 110 0.73 -11.22 -7.43
N ARG A 111 1.33 -11.42 -8.61
CA ARG A 111 1.75 -10.36 -9.53
C ARG A 111 0.94 -10.50 -10.81
N PHE A 112 0.25 -9.44 -11.22
CA PHE A 112 -0.53 -9.43 -12.45
C PHE A 112 -0.49 -8.04 -13.09
N LYS A 113 -0.74 -7.96 -14.39
CA LYS A 113 -0.80 -6.68 -15.10
C LYS A 113 -2.06 -5.93 -14.73
N GLU A 114 -1.96 -4.62 -14.52
CA GLU A 114 -3.15 -3.82 -14.14
C GLU A 114 -4.26 -3.85 -15.21
N ASP A 115 -3.92 -4.15 -16.46
CA ASP A 115 -4.86 -4.21 -17.58
C ASP A 115 -5.81 -5.42 -17.52
N ASP A 116 -5.47 -6.47 -16.76
CA ASP A 116 -6.38 -7.56 -16.35
C ASP A 116 -7.58 -7.04 -15.53
N VAL A 117 -7.49 -5.82 -15.01
CA VAL A 117 -8.55 -5.10 -14.31
C VAL A 117 -9.12 -4.03 -15.24
N ARG A 118 -10.22 -4.32 -15.93
CA ARG A 118 -10.90 -3.31 -16.74
C ARG A 118 -11.30 -2.08 -15.89
N PRO A 119 -11.18 -0.85 -16.42
CA PRO A 119 -11.65 0.33 -15.71
C PRO A 119 -13.18 0.27 -15.51
N THR A 120 -13.64 0.79 -14.37
CA THR A 120 -15.06 0.83 -14.00
C THR A 120 -15.42 2.15 -13.34
N GLY A 121 -16.67 2.58 -13.52
CA GLY A 121 -17.16 3.84 -12.96
C GLY A 121 -17.19 3.87 -11.43
N LEU A 122 -17.28 5.08 -10.88
CA LEU A 122 -17.24 5.39 -9.45
C LEU A 122 -18.15 4.51 -8.56
N PRO A 123 -19.43 4.23 -8.90
CA PRO A 123 -20.32 3.46 -8.03
C PRO A 123 -20.03 1.94 -7.98
N ALA A 124 -19.19 1.43 -8.88
CA ALA A 124 -18.90 0.01 -8.95
C ALA A 124 -18.12 -0.49 -7.74
N GLY A 125 -18.34 -1.76 -7.38
CA GLY A 125 -17.45 -2.51 -6.50
C GLY A 125 -16.15 -2.90 -7.21
N GLY A 126 -15.40 -3.83 -6.60
CA GLY A 126 -14.19 -4.40 -7.18
C GLY A 126 -14.41 -5.74 -7.89
N MET A 127 -13.33 -6.24 -8.48
CA MET A 127 -13.20 -7.60 -8.97
C MET A 127 -12.12 -8.31 -8.16
N ARG A 128 -12.13 -9.64 -8.10
CA ARG A 128 -11.10 -10.39 -7.35
C ARG A 128 -9.69 -10.15 -7.91
N GLY A 129 -8.79 -9.63 -7.10
CA GLY A 129 -7.36 -9.50 -7.39
C GLY A 129 -6.57 -10.73 -6.97
N ILE A 130 -6.81 -11.22 -5.75
CA ILE A 130 -6.19 -12.44 -5.20
C ILE A 130 -7.24 -13.33 -4.54
N LYS A 131 -7.06 -14.65 -4.61
CA LYS A 131 -7.83 -15.61 -3.82
C LYS A 131 -7.14 -15.82 -2.47
N LEU A 132 -7.78 -15.33 -1.42
CA LEU A 132 -7.35 -15.52 -0.03
C LEU A 132 -7.52 -16.99 0.40
N LEU A 133 -6.57 -17.47 1.22
CA LEU A 133 -6.55 -18.86 1.68
C LEU A 133 -7.09 -18.94 3.11
N GLY A 134 -8.32 -19.41 3.29
CA GLY A 134 -8.91 -19.57 4.62
C GLY A 134 -9.52 -18.29 5.19
N GLN A 135 -10.14 -18.41 6.37
CA GLN A 135 -11.08 -17.39 6.87
C GLN A 135 -10.42 -16.16 7.49
N ARG A 136 -9.14 -16.24 7.87
CA ARG A 136 -8.40 -15.11 8.50
C ARG A 136 -7.35 -14.51 7.59
N ASP A 137 -7.23 -15.02 6.37
CA ASP A 137 -6.30 -14.44 5.41
C ASP A 137 -6.88 -13.13 4.87
N ARG A 138 -5.99 -12.17 4.60
CA ARG A 138 -6.32 -10.85 4.10
C ARG A 138 -5.13 -10.30 3.34
N VAL A 139 -5.36 -9.34 2.46
CA VAL A 139 -4.27 -8.56 1.85
C VAL A 139 -3.60 -7.74 2.95
N VAL A 140 -2.26 -7.71 2.95
CA VAL A 140 -1.40 -6.94 3.87
C VAL A 140 -0.44 -6.00 3.13
N GLY A 141 -0.48 -6.00 1.80
CA GLY A 141 0.24 -5.06 0.96
C GLY A 141 -0.25 -5.12 -0.48
N ALA A 142 -0.40 -3.95 -1.10
CA ALA A 142 -0.64 -3.81 -2.53
C ALA A 142 0.34 -2.76 -3.07
N LEU A 143 1.22 -3.17 -3.98
CA LEU A 143 2.38 -2.40 -4.42
C LEU A 143 2.54 -2.48 -5.94
N ILE A 144 3.11 -1.45 -6.55
CA ILE A 144 3.48 -1.47 -7.97
C ILE A 144 4.82 -2.19 -8.12
N ALA A 145 4.91 -3.10 -9.10
CA ALA A 145 6.13 -3.81 -9.40
C ALA A 145 7.12 -2.86 -10.10
N ILE A 146 8.28 -2.63 -9.49
CA ILE A 146 9.34 -1.80 -10.07
C ILE A 146 10.54 -2.69 -10.41
N PRO A 147 10.98 -2.75 -11.69
CA PRO A 147 12.14 -3.53 -12.11
C PRO A 147 13.41 -3.17 -11.32
N ASN A 148 14.30 -4.16 -11.15
CA ASN A 148 15.58 -4.00 -10.43
C ASN A 148 15.45 -3.57 -8.96
N GLN A 149 14.28 -3.80 -8.34
CA GLN A 149 14.06 -3.58 -6.91
C GLN A 149 13.84 -4.89 -6.17
N HIS A 150 13.81 -4.79 -4.85
CA HIS A 150 13.56 -5.90 -3.94
C HIS A 150 12.16 -5.80 -3.35
N VAL A 151 11.52 -6.96 -3.22
CA VAL A 151 10.40 -7.14 -2.31
C VAL A 151 10.96 -7.37 -0.92
N TRP A 152 10.51 -6.58 0.03
CA TRP A 152 10.83 -6.69 1.44
C TRP A 152 9.56 -7.09 2.21
N ASN A 153 9.66 -8.11 3.04
CA ASN A 153 8.54 -8.68 3.77
C ASN A 153 8.89 -8.80 5.25
N ILE A 154 7.93 -8.49 6.13
CA ILE A 154 8.09 -8.60 7.59
C ILE A 154 6.87 -9.28 8.23
N THR A 155 7.12 -10.14 9.20
CA THR A 155 6.11 -10.81 10.02
C THR A 155 5.62 -9.95 11.18
N ASP A 156 4.52 -10.37 11.81
CA ASP A 156 3.98 -9.73 13.02
C ASP A 156 4.97 -9.72 14.19
N ASP A 157 5.88 -10.71 14.25
CA ASP A 157 6.93 -10.87 15.26
C ASP A 157 8.29 -10.24 14.88
N GLY A 158 8.40 -9.60 13.71
CA GLY A 158 9.57 -8.80 13.34
C GLY A 158 10.68 -9.53 12.58
N VAL A 159 10.40 -10.75 12.09
CA VAL A 159 11.27 -11.46 11.15
C VAL A 159 11.08 -10.86 9.76
N ALA A 160 12.16 -10.42 9.13
CA ALA A 160 12.10 -9.84 7.79
C ALA A 160 13.07 -10.53 6.83
N LYS A 161 12.75 -10.42 5.53
CA LYS A 161 13.67 -10.79 4.45
C LYS A 161 13.48 -9.89 3.25
N SER A 162 14.48 -9.91 2.36
CA SER A 162 14.38 -9.30 1.03
C SER A 162 14.60 -10.34 -0.08
N SER A 163 13.88 -10.20 -1.18
CA SER A 163 14.03 -11.02 -2.39
C SER A 163 13.95 -10.11 -3.63
N PRO A 164 14.74 -10.35 -4.68
CA PRO A 164 14.57 -9.65 -5.96
C PRO A 164 13.14 -9.79 -6.49
N ILE A 165 12.61 -8.71 -7.08
CA ILE A 165 11.25 -8.71 -7.60
C ILE A 165 11.03 -9.73 -8.73
N ASP A 166 12.09 -10.08 -9.47
CA ASP A 166 12.04 -11.07 -10.56
C ASP A 166 11.75 -12.49 -10.07
N GLU A 167 11.86 -12.77 -8.77
CA GLU A 167 11.43 -14.03 -8.18
C GLU A 167 9.89 -14.17 -8.12
N TYR A 168 9.15 -13.08 -8.36
CA TYR A 168 7.68 -13.03 -8.37
C TYR A 168 7.20 -13.04 -9.83
N PRO A 169 6.78 -14.20 -10.35
CA PRO A 169 6.35 -14.32 -11.74
C PRO A 169 5.01 -13.62 -11.97
N THR A 170 4.88 -12.94 -13.11
CA THR A 170 3.59 -12.44 -13.59
C THR A 170 2.68 -13.59 -13.93
N GLN A 171 1.44 -13.53 -13.44
CA GLN A 171 0.36 -14.49 -13.71
C GLN A 171 -0.96 -13.75 -13.85
N GLY A 172 -2.05 -14.45 -14.17
CA GLY A 172 -3.38 -13.85 -14.19
C GLY A 172 -3.90 -13.52 -12.79
N ARG A 173 -4.69 -12.45 -12.66
CA ARG A 173 -5.36 -12.10 -11.40
C ARG A 173 -6.33 -13.19 -10.92
N ALA A 174 -6.83 -13.04 -9.70
CA ALA A 174 -7.80 -13.92 -9.03
C ALA A 174 -7.29 -15.34 -8.70
N GLY A 175 -6.03 -15.65 -9.01
CA GLY A 175 -5.33 -16.84 -8.54
C GLY A 175 -4.98 -16.77 -7.05
N GLN A 176 -4.44 -17.87 -6.52
CA GLN A 176 -3.94 -17.94 -5.13
C GLN A 176 -2.57 -17.26 -4.97
N GLY A 177 -1.91 -16.99 -6.09
CA GLY A 177 -0.55 -16.46 -6.06
C GLY A 177 0.49 -17.56 -5.89
N VAL A 178 1.66 -17.13 -5.44
CA VAL A 178 2.81 -17.95 -5.11
C VAL A 178 3.25 -17.63 -3.68
N ILE A 179 3.90 -18.57 -3.00
CA ILE A 179 4.34 -18.35 -1.61
C ILE A 179 5.42 -17.26 -1.56
N SER A 180 5.15 -16.09 -1.01
CA SER A 180 6.17 -15.06 -0.76
C SER A 180 7.11 -15.48 0.37
N MET A 181 6.54 -15.86 1.51
CA MET A 181 7.25 -16.26 2.71
C MET A 181 6.54 -17.45 3.34
N ARG A 182 7.27 -18.51 3.67
CA ARG A 182 6.76 -19.52 4.61
C ARG A 182 6.95 -18.95 6.01
N LEU A 183 5.86 -18.78 6.75
CA LEU A 183 5.92 -18.20 8.08
C LEU A 183 6.87 -19.02 8.98
N PRO A 184 7.88 -18.38 9.62
CA PRO A 184 8.71 -19.01 10.63
C PRO A 184 7.88 -19.54 11.81
N ALA A 185 8.48 -20.42 12.61
CA ALA A 185 7.86 -20.82 13.87
C ALA A 185 7.83 -19.62 14.83
N GLY A 186 6.65 -19.29 15.37
CA GLY A 186 6.45 -18.15 16.26
C GLY A 186 5.80 -16.94 15.58
N SER A 187 5.95 -16.79 14.27
CA SER A 187 5.24 -15.78 13.48
C SER A 187 3.81 -16.23 13.20
N ASN A 188 2.82 -15.39 13.51
CA ASN A 188 1.42 -15.69 13.24
C ASN A 188 1.02 -15.34 11.81
N GLU A 189 1.60 -14.26 11.26
CA GLU A 189 1.27 -13.78 9.93
C GLU A 189 2.39 -12.93 9.32
N LEU A 190 2.32 -12.77 7.99
CA LEU A 190 3.01 -11.69 7.32
C LEU A 190 2.26 -10.39 7.65
N ALA A 191 2.92 -9.44 8.29
CA ALA A 191 2.29 -8.20 8.72
C ALA A 191 2.25 -7.14 7.62
N ALA A 192 3.31 -7.05 6.81
CA ALA A 192 3.41 -6.04 5.77
C ALA A 192 4.47 -6.38 4.70
N ALA A 193 4.42 -5.63 3.60
CA ALA A 193 5.39 -5.69 2.52
C ALA A 193 5.78 -4.27 2.04
N ALA A 194 6.98 -4.14 1.49
CA ALA A 194 7.47 -2.96 0.80
C ALA A 194 8.24 -3.36 -0.47
N ILE A 195 8.36 -2.43 -1.41
CA ILE A 195 9.20 -2.57 -2.61
C ILE A 195 10.16 -1.38 -2.63
N GLY A 196 11.44 -1.65 -2.86
CA GLY A 196 12.48 -0.62 -2.90
C GLY A 196 13.86 -1.17 -3.19
N ARG A 197 14.83 -0.27 -3.30
CA ARG A 197 16.26 -0.58 -3.40
C ARG A 197 16.80 -0.96 -2.02
N LEU A 198 17.95 -1.63 -1.98
CA LEU A 198 18.54 -2.10 -0.71
C LEU A 198 18.96 -0.94 0.22
N ASP A 199 19.25 0.23 -0.35
CA ASP A 199 19.61 1.45 0.37
C ASP A 199 18.39 2.31 0.76
N ASP A 200 17.20 2.01 0.24
CA ASP A 200 15.97 2.71 0.62
C ASP A 200 15.59 2.42 2.07
N ASN A 201 15.00 3.42 2.72
CA ASN A 201 14.52 3.30 4.10
C ASN A 201 13.05 2.89 4.15
N VAL A 202 12.74 2.03 5.12
CA VAL A 202 11.37 1.69 5.53
C VAL A 202 11.17 2.09 6.98
N ILE A 203 9.93 2.49 7.29
CA ILE A 203 9.47 2.79 8.63
C ILE A 203 8.52 1.67 9.06
N VAL A 204 8.91 0.91 10.07
CA VAL A 204 8.10 -0.13 10.67
C VAL A 204 7.32 0.47 11.85
N LEU A 205 6.00 0.27 11.86
CA LEU A 205 5.11 0.74 12.90
C LEU A 205 4.61 -0.44 13.73
N THR A 206 4.62 -0.28 15.06
CA THR A 206 4.09 -1.29 15.99
C THR A 206 2.76 -0.85 16.61
N ASN A 207 1.99 -1.82 17.13
CA ASN A 207 0.76 -1.57 17.90
C ASN A 207 0.98 -0.78 19.22
N LYS A 208 2.23 -0.41 19.54
CA LYS A 208 2.60 0.48 20.66
C LYS A 208 2.98 1.88 20.21
N ASN A 209 2.61 2.27 18.98
CA ASN A 209 2.90 3.58 18.37
C ASN A 209 4.39 3.92 18.35
N LYS A 210 5.25 2.91 18.14
CA LYS A 210 6.69 3.11 17.94
C LYS A 210 7.04 2.95 16.47
N ALA A 211 7.73 3.95 15.94
CA ALA A 211 8.35 3.87 14.63
C ALA A 211 9.79 3.36 14.74
N LYS A 212 10.17 2.45 13.85
CA LYS A 212 11.55 2.00 13.67
C LYS A 212 11.97 2.21 12.23
N TYR A 213 13.08 2.92 12.07
CA TYR A 213 13.67 3.23 10.78
C TYR A 213 14.76 2.21 10.48
N MET A 214 14.74 1.63 9.28
CA MET A 214 15.79 0.72 8.83
C MET A 214 15.87 0.72 7.31
N ARG A 215 17.02 0.29 6.78
CA ARG A 215 17.17 0.06 5.35
C ARG A 215 16.58 -1.29 4.96
N ILE A 216 16.07 -1.38 3.73
CA ILE A 216 15.62 -2.66 3.15
C ILE A 216 16.74 -3.71 3.20
N GLY A 217 17.97 -3.31 2.91
CA GLY A 217 19.14 -4.18 2.92
C GLY A 217 19.61 -4.65 4.31
N LEU A 218 19.00 -4.18 5.41
CA LEU A 218 19.24 -4.76 6.73
C LEU A 218 18.65 -6.17 6.84
N ALA A 219 17.54 -6.43 6.16
CA ALA A 219 16.94 -7.76 6.15
C ALA A 219 17.73 -8.71 5.25
N GLU A 220 17.93 -9.94 5.74
CA GLU A 220 18.65 -10.98 5.02
C GLU A 220 18.05 -11.20 3.61
N ARG A 221 18.92 -11.33 2.61
CA ARG A 221 18.50 -11.66 1.25
C ARG A 221 18.23 -13.16 1.15
N VAL A 222 16.96 -13.52 1.14
CA VAL A 222 16.49 -14.91 1.12
C VAL A 222 15.53 -15.09 -0.06
N PRO A 223 15.64 -16.15 -0.87
CA PRO A 223 14.70 -16.38 -1.97
C PRO A 223 13.23 -16.43 -1.53
N ARG A 224 12.35 -16.11 -2.47
CA ARG A 224 10.90 -16.23 -2.33
C ARG A 224 10.52 -17.67 -1.99
N GLY A 225 9.47 -17.84 -1.20
CA GLY A 225 8.93 -19.14 -0.82
C GLY A 225 9.74 -19.91 0.21
N ARG A 226 10.92 -19.43 0.61
CA ARG A 226 11.63 -19.95 1.79
C ARG A 226 11.05 -19.40 3.08
N LYS A 227 11.45 -20.00 4.21
CA LYS A 227 11.18 -19.47 5.55
C LYS A 227 11.78 -18.05 5.66
N GLY A 228 11.26 -17.25 6.59
CA GLY A 228 11.77 -15.89 6.84
C GLY A 228 13.27 -15.85 7.14
N GLY A 229 13.87 -14.65 7.04
CA GLY A 229 15.27 -14.38 7.39
C GLY A 229 15.43 -14.15 8.89
N ASP A 230 16.11 -13.07 9.26
CA ASP A 230 16.40 -12.71 10.65
C ASP A 230 15.43 -11.68 11.24
N TYR A 231 15.44 -11.59 12.58
CA TYR A 231 14.78 -10.51 13.31
C TYR A 231 15.47 -9.17 13.01
N VAL A 232 14.71 -8.22 12.47
CA VAL A 232 15.20 -6.84 12.21
C VAL A 232 14.75 -5.84 13.27
N ILE A 233 13.84 -6.26 14.15
CA ILE A 233 13.31 -5.48 15.26
C ILE A 233 13.17 -6.38 16.49
N SER A 234 13.68 -5.94 17.64
CA SER A 234 13.38 -6.56 18.93
C SER A 234 12.05 -6.01 19.44
N MET A 235 11.15 -6.91 19.83
CA MET A 235 9.81 -6.56 20.28
C MET A 235 9.60 -6.92 21.74
N ARG A 236 8.88 -6.04 22.46
CA ARG A 236 8.47 -6.31 23.83
C ARG A 236 7.29 -7.27 23.86
N GLN A 237 6.96 -7.76 25.04
CA GLN A 237 5.77 -8.57 25.24
C GLN A 237 4.52 -7.83 24.74
N SER A 238 3.71 -8.52 23.93
CA SER A 238 2.48 -7.99 23.30
C SER A 238 2.70 -6.82 22.34
N GLU A 239 3.93 -6.59 21.88
CA GLU A 239 4.26 -5.68 20.77
C GLU A 239 4.27 -6.47 19.46
N GLN A 240 3.66 -5.89 18.43
CA GLN A 240 3.49 -6.52 17.11
C GLN A 240 3.69 -5.47 16.03
N VAL A 241 4.26 -5.89 14.90
CA VAL A 241 4.29 -5.07 13.68
C VAL A 241 2.88 -4.97 13.11
N ILE A 242 2.43 -3.76 12.79
CA ILE A 242 1.09 -3.50 12.23
C ILE A 242 1.11 -2.88 10.84
N ALA A 243 2.18 -2.18 10.49
CA ALA A 243 2.29 -1.50 9.21
C ALA A 243 3.74 -1.19 8.86
N VAL A 244 3.97 -0.99 7.57
CA VAL A 244 5.24 -0.51 7.01
C VAL A 244 4.92 0.63 6.06
N VAL A 245 5.72 1.68 6.13
CA VAL A 245 5.67 2.81 5.22
C VAL A 245 7.03 2.97 4.56
N THR A 246 7.06 3.11 3.25
CA THR A 246 8.29 3.48 2.52
C THR A 246 8.60 4.95 2.78
N TYR A 247 9.84 5.25 3.17
CA TYR A 247 10.25 6.63 3.39
C TYR A 247 10.21 7.40 2.08
N GLN A 248 9.40 8.45 2.02
CA GLN A 248 9.47 9.44 0.95
C GLN A 248 10.39 10.56 1.43
N GLY A 249 11.50 10.76 0.72
CA GLY A 249 12.39 11.89 0.99
C GLY A 249 11.63 13.21 0.81
N ARG A 250 12.04 14.23 1.56
CA ARG A 250 11.56 15.59 1.32
C ARG A 250 11.89 15.94 -0.13
N ILE A 251 10.86 16.27 -0.91
CA ILE A 251 11.05 16.86 -2.22
C ILE A 251 11.54 18.28 -1.94
N GLU A 252 12.81 18.56 -2.25
CA GLU A 252 13.33 19.91 -2.19
C GLU A 252 12.53 20.79 -3.17
N PRO A 253 12.20 22.04 -2.82
CA PRO A 253 11.62 22.97 -3.76
C PRO A 253 12.48 23.01 -5.03
N ILE A 254 11.85 22.94 -6.20
CA ILE A 254 12.53 23.29 -7.44
C ILE A 254 12.97 24.75 -7.25
N GLY A 255 14.28 24.98 -7.13
CA GLY A 255 14.81 26.33 -7.01
C GLY A 255 14.29 27.16 -8.18
N GLU A 256 13.91 28.41 -7.92
CA GLU A 256 13.70 29.38 -8.99
C GLU A 256 15.01 29.45 -9.78
N GLU A 257 15.03 28.89 -10.99
CA GLU A 257 16.04 29.31 -11.97
C GLU A 257 15.81 30.80 -12.18
N ALA A 258 16.75 31.60 -11.66
CA ALA A 258 16.80 33.05 -11.73
C ALA A 258 16.98 33.56 -13.17
#